data_AF-A0A7C5AJI9-F1
#
_entry.id   AF-A0A7C5AJI9-F1
#
_cell.length_a   1.000
_cell.length_b   1.000
_cell.length_c   1.000
_cell.angle_alpha   90.00
_cell.angle_beta   90.00
_cell.angle_gamma   90.00
#
_symmetry.space_group_name_H-M   'P 1'
#
loop_
_entity.id
_entity.type
_entity.pdbx_description
1 polymer ?
#
loop_
_entity_poly.entity_id
_entity_poly.type
_entity_poly.pdbx_seq_one_letter_code
_entity_poly.pdbx_strand_id
1 'polypeptide(L)'
;MCRSCGCGKRARTKNSGDGHSHRNGEHSHHFRREIVEIRSSALADNDKRAAQNRRWLEARKIVALNFISSPGAGKTTLLESTLDRLRGRIRCAVIAGDVQTDRDARRLSGRGAPVRQIETLGACHLDAERVGQILPAVAKKGVRLLFIENVGNLVCPVAYDLGEDMKIAILSVVEGEDKPLKYPALFSAASVAVITKIDLIHAAGWNRTQCLKNIRKVQPRMRIFEVSARTGQGMDEWIRFLAELAGQASATT
;
A
#
# COMPACT_ATOMS: atom_id res chain seq x y z
N MET A 1 22.96 46.76 -14.21
CA MET A 1 23.06 45.37 -14.70
C MET A 1 21.72 44.94 -15.28
N CYS A 2 21.58 45.05 -16.60
CA CYS A 2 20.77 44.20 -17.48
C CYS A 2 21.18 44.62 -18.90
N ARG A 3 22.03 43.83 -19.54
CA ARG A 3 22.52 44.04 -20.90
C ARG A 3 21.82 43.04 -21.80
N SER A 4 21.36 43.54 -22.95
CA SER A 4 21.07 42.82 -24.20
C SER A 4 19.62 42.36 -24.44
N CYS A 5 18.80 43.28 -24.96
CA CYS A 5 17.85 42.93 -26.01
C CYS A 5 18.04 43.94 -27.15
N GLY A 6 18.82 43.54 -28.17
CA GLY A 6 19.07 44.34 -29.36
C GLY A 6 17.98 44.12 -30.41
N CYS A 7 17.03 45.04 -30.51
CA CYS A 7 16.08 45.10 -31.62
C CYS A 7 16.61 46.02 -32.73
N GLY A 8 17.12 45.42 -33.82
CA GLY A 8 17.47 46.09 -35.08
C GLY A 8 16.53 45.65 -36.21
N LYS A 9 16.04 46.62 -37.00
CA LYS A 9 14.96 46.49 -38.00
C LYS A 9 15.46 46.06 -39.41
N ARG A 10 14.59 45.27 -40.07
CA ARG A 10 14.23 45.19 -41.52
C ARG A 10 15.20 44.56 -42.56
N ALA A 11 14.66 43.58 -43.32
CA ALA A 11 14.53 43.64 -44.80
C ALA A 11 13.56 42.56 -45.32
N ARG A 12 12.78 42.90 -46.35
CA ARG A 12 11.85 42.02 -47.11
C ARG A 12 12.62 41.24 -48.19
N THR A 13 12.19 40.01 -48.49
CA THR A 13 12.19 39.44 -49.87
C THR A 13 11.16 38.32 -50.01
N LYS A 14 10.74 38.12 -51.26
CA LYS A 14 9.56 37.42 -51.75
C LYS A 14 9.82 35.92 -52.08
N ASN A 15 8.76 35.13 -51.99
CA ASN A 15 8.32 34.01 -52.85
C ASN A 15 9.32 32.92 -53.33
N SER A 16 8.93 31.66 -53.12
CA SER A 16 8.67 30.60 -54.15
C SER A 16 9.25 29.23 -53.78
N GLY A 17 8.41 28.19 -53.87
CA GLY A 17 8.76 26.91 -54.51
C GLY A 17 9.56 25.85 -53.73
N ASP A 18 8.90 24.70 -53.58
CA ASP A 18 9.44 23.33 -53.63
C ASP A 18 10.14 22.69 -52.41
N GLY A 19 9.43 21.68 -51.88
CA GLY A 19 9.96 20.31 -51.89
C GLY A 19 10.89 19.92 -50.76
N HIS A 20 10.35 19.69 -49.55
CA HIS A 20 11.08 18.94 -48.52
C HIS A 20 10.28 17.76 -47.98
N SER A 21 10.98 16.64 -47.98
CA SER A 21 10.56 15.28 -47.72
C SER A 21 10.15 15.06 -46.27
N HIS A 22 9.02 14.40 -46.07
CA HIS A 22 8.66 13.80 -44.79
C HIS A 22 9.59 12.62 -44.51
N ARG A 23 10.66 12.85 -43.73
CA ARG A 23 11.33 11.76 -43.00
C ARG A 23 10.49 11.43 -41.77
N ASN A 24 9.88 10.24 -41.80
CA ASN A 24 9.16 9.66 -40.67
C ASN A 24 10.11 9.50 -39.47
N GLY A 25 9.71 10.03 -38.32
CA GLY A 25 10.49 9.99 -37.08
C GLY A 25 10.46 8.60 -36.43
N GLU A 26 11.59 7.91 -36.45
CA GLU A 26 11.85 6.65 -35.72
C GLU A 26 12.31 6.89 -34.26
N HIS A 27 11.90 8.00 -33.61
CA HIS A 27 12.41 8.35 -32.28
C HIS A 27 11.49 7.94 -31.11
N SER A 28 10.31 7.35 -31.35
CA SER A 28 9.36 7.02 -30.26
C SER A 28 9.47 5.60 -29.69
N HIS A 29 10.09 4.66 -30.42
CA HIS A 29 10.10 3.24 -30.01
C HIS A 29 11.23 2.87 -29.05
N HIS A 30 12.41 3.50 -29.18
CA HIS A 30 13.55 3.22 -28.31
C HIS A 30 13.29 3.64 -26.86
N PHE A 31 12.82 4.87 -26.66
CA PHE A 31 12.55 5.41 -25.32
C PHE A 31 11.48 4.60 -24.56
N ARG A 32 10.45 4.11 -25.28
CA ARG A 32 9.40 3.28 -24.67
C ARG A 32 9.90 1.90 -24.26
N ARG A 33 10.81 1.28 -25.02
CA ARG A 33 11.43 -0.01 -24.63
C ARG A 33 12.33 0.16 -23.42
N GLU A 34 13.17 1.19 -23.41
CA GLU A 34 14.10 1.49 -22.31
C GLU A 34 13.35 1.75 -20.99
N ILE A 35 12.25 2.52 -21.02
CA ILE A 35 11.41 2.74 -19.82
C ILE A 35 10.79 1.43 -19.29
N VAL A 36 10.35 0.55 -20.19
CA VAL A 36 9.75 -0.74 -19.80
C VAL A 36 10.80 -1.66 -19.18
N GLU A 37 12.00 -1.70 -19.74
CA GLU A 37 13.13 -2.50 -19.23
C GLU A 37 13.66 -1.99 -17.88
N ILE A 38 13.76 -0.67 -17.68
CA ILE A 38 14.17 -0.10 -16.39
C ILE A 38 13.12 -0.43 -15.31
N ARG A 39 11.83 -0.30 -15.63
CA ARG A 39 10.75 -0.62 -14.68
C ARG A 39 10.71 -2.10 -14.33
N SER A 40 10.90 -3.00 -15.30
CA SER A 40 10.92 -4.43 -15.03
C SER A 40 12.14 -4.83 -14.19
N SER A 41 13.31 -4.23 -14.45
CA SER A 41 14.52 -4.43 -13.65
C SER A 41 14.32 -3.97 -12.19
N ALA A 42 13.76 -2.78 -11.98
CA ALA A 42 13.50 -2.25 -10.63
C ALA A 42 12.52 -3.13 -9.84
N LEU A 43 11.47 -3.67 -10.47
CA LEU A 43 10.56 -4.61 -9.83
C LEU A 43 11.22 -5.95 -9.52
N ALA A 44 12.04 -6.48 -10.44
CA ALA A 44 12.78 -7.71 -10.20
C ALA A 44 13.78 -7.58 -9.02
N ASP A 45 14.43 -6.43 -8.88
CA ASP A 45 15.30 -6.16 -7.74
C ASP A 45 14.52 -5.98 -6.44
N ASN A 46 13.34 -5.35 -6.48
CA ASN A 46 12.42 -5.34 -5.35
C ASN A 46 12.03 -6.76 -4.92
N ASP A 47 11.68 -7.64 -5.86
CA ASP A 47 11.25 -9.02 -5.57
C ASP A 47 12.37 -9.85 -4.93
N LYS A 48 13.62 -9.67 -5.36
CA LYS A 48 14.79 -10.30 -4.70
C LYS A 48 14.89 -9.88 -3.23
N ARG A 49 14.67 -8.60 -2.94
CA ARG A 49 14.72 -8.05 -1.58
C ARG A 49 13.50 -8.50 -0.76
N ALA A 50 12.32 -8.55 -1.36
CA ALA A 50 11.11 -9.08 -0.73
C ALA A 50 11.29 -10.55 -0.33
N ALA A 51 11.91 -11.37 -1.18
CA ALA A 51 12.25 -12.75 -0.86
C ALA A 51 13.29 -12.88 0.27
N GLN A 52 14.19 -11.90 0.45
CA GLN A 52 15.09 -11.86 1.61
C GLN A 52 14.32 -11.49 2.89
N ASN A 53 13.46 -10.47 2.84
CA ASN A 53 12.63 -10.07 3.96
C ASN A 53 11.72 -11.20 4.43
N ARG A 54 11.06 -11.89 3.50
CA ARG A 54 10.20 -13.03 3.80
C ARG A 54 10.95 -14.13 4.53
N ARG A 55 12.10 -14.58 4.00
CA ARG A 55 12.96 -15.58 4.67
C ARG A 55 13.38 -15.13 6.06
N TRP A 56 13.68 -13.85 6.25
CA TRP A 56 14.05 -13.29 7.54
C TRP A 56 12.90 -13.34 8.57
N LEU A 57 11.67 -13.05 8.12
CA LEU A 57 10.44 -13.08 8.91
C LEU A 57 10.00 -14.51 9.24
N GLU A 58 10.01 -15.41 8.25
CA GLU A 58 9.71 -16.84 8.38
C GLU A 58 10.65 -17.52 9.39
N ALA A 59 11.96 -17.28 9.28
CA ALA A 59 12.95 -17.80 10.23
C ALA A 59 12.70 -17.35 11.68
N ARG A 60 11.93 -16.27 11.87
CA ARG A 60 11.55 -15.72 13.18
C ARG A 60 10.10 -16.02 13.56
N LYS A 61 9.36 -16.73 12.70
CA LYS A 61 7.93 -17.03 12.87
C LYS A 61 7.11 -15.76 13.11
N ILE A 62 7.36 -14.76 12.27
CA ILE A 62 6.63 -13.48 12.28
C ILE A 62 5.75 -13.45 11.04
N VAL A 63 4.44 -13.32 11.24
CA VAL A 63 3.50 -13.09 10.13
C VAL A 63 3.46 -11.59 9.84
N ALA A 64 3.81 -11.20 8.63
CA ALA A 64 3.77 -9.82 8.16
C ALA A 64 2.52 -9.56 7.31
N LEU A 65 1.81 -8.48 7.63
CA LEU A 65 0.55 -8.09 7.00
C LEU A 65 0.68 -6.67 6.41
N ASN A 66 0.54 -6.55 5.09
CA ASN A 66 0.66 -5.29 4.36
C ASN A 66 -0.72 -4.64 4.18
N PHE A 67 -0.99 -3.54 4.89
CA PHE A 67 -2.26 -2.85 4.88
C PHE A 67 -2.27 -1.80 3.77
N ILE A 68 -3.08 -2.02 2.74
CA ILE A 68 -3.18 -1.16 1.56
C ILE A 68 -4.60 -0.57 1.49
N SER A 69 -4.69 0.74 1.32
CA SER A 69 -5.98 1.46 1.32
C SER A 69 -5.88 2.79 0.59
N SER A 70 -7.01 3.45 0.32
CA SER A 70 -7.02 4.89 0.04
C SER A 70 -6.60 5.71 1.26
N PRO A 71 -6.18 6.98 1.09
CA PRO A 71 -6.05 7.92 2.20
C PRO A 71 -7.36 8.03 2.98
N GLY A 72 -7.28 8.07 4.31
CA GLY A 72 -8.46 8.25 5.16
C GLY A 72 -9.38 7.03 5.30
N ALA A 73 -9.06 5.87 4.71
CA ALA A 73 -9.84 4.64 4.89
C ALA A 73 -9.81 4.10 6.35
N GLY A 74 -8.95 4.64 7.21
CA GLY A 74 -8.92 4.33 8.64
C GLY A 74 -7.91 3.24 9.05
N LYS A 75 -6.84 3.03 8.26
CA LYS A 75 -5.77 2.07 8.59
C LYS A 75 -5.18 2.28 9.98
N THR A 76 -4.72 3.51 10.27
CA THR A 76 -4.15 3.85 11.57
C THR A 76 -5.15 3.60 12.70
N THR A 77 -6.40 4.02 12.55
CA THR A 77 -7.43 3.81 13.60
C THR A 77 -7.78 2.33 13.79
N LEU A 78 -7.80 1.54 12.70
CA LEU A 78 -7.92 0.09 12.79
C LEU A 78 -6.73 -0.52 13.54
N LEU A 79 -5.51 -0.07 13.26
CA LEU A 79 -4.30 -0.54 13.94
C LEU A 79 -4.28 -0.14 15.40
N GLU A 80 -4.64 1.09 15.76
CA GLU A 80 -4.78 1.54 17.14
C GLU A 80 -5.68 0.59 17.95
N SER A 81 -6.91 0.34 17.46
CA SER A 81 -7.82 -0.59 18.14
C SER A 81 -7.33 -2.03 18.11
N THR A 82 -6.60 -2.43 17.06
CA THR A 82 -6.03 -3.78 16.94
C THR A 82 -4.95 -4.01 18.00
N LEU A 83 -4.01 -3.08 18.13
CA LEU A 83 -2.93 -3.13 19.11
C LEU A 83 -3.47 -3.13 20.53
N ASP A 84 -4.44 -2.26 20.84
CA ASP A 84 -5.05 -2.20 22.17
C ASP A 84 -5.69 -3.55 22.57
N ARG A 85 -6.40 -4.21 21.64
CA ARG A 85 -7.08 -5.50 21.86
C ARG A 85 -6.16 -6.71 21.89
N LEU A 86 -4.99 -6.62 21.24
CA LEU A 86 -3.95 -7.66 21.25
C LEU A 86 -2.93 -7.49 22.38
N ARG A 87 -2.95 -6.33 23.06
CA ARG A 87 -1.99 -6.00 24.12
C ARG A 87 -1.97 -7.08 25.21
N GLY A 88 -0.76 -7.53 25.56
CA GLY A 88 -0.55 -8.59 26.55
C GLY A 88 -0.85 -10.01 26.06
N ARG A 89 -1.49 -10.18 24.89
CA ARG A 89 -1.85 -11.48 24.31
C ARG A 89 -0.90 -11.88 23.18
N ILE A 90 -0.63 -10.94 22.26
CA ILE A 90 0.22 -11.16 21.09
C ILE A 90 1.17 -9.99 20.96
N ARG A 91 2.48 -10.27 20.93
CA ARG A 91 3.49 -9.25 20.70
C ARG A 91 3.47 -8.84 19.23
N CYS A 92 3.12 -7.59 18.99
CA CYS A 92 3.02 -7.00 17.67
C CYS A 92 4.15 -5.99 17.44
N ALA A 93 4.41 -5.68 16.18
CA ALA A 93 5.27 -4.57 15.74
C ALA A 93 4.61 -3.86 14.56
N VAL A 94 4.94 -2.58 14.34
CA VAL A 94 4.36 -1.79 13.25
C VAL A 94 5.43 -1.02 12.48
N ILE A 95 5.35 -1.10 11.16
CA ILE A 95 6.01 -0.18 10.23
C ILE A 95 4.94 0.76 9.69
N ALA A 96 5.09 2.06 9.92
CA ALA A 96 4.18 3.08 9.40
C ALA A 96 4.84 3.79 8.21
N GLY A 97 4.26 3.68 7.02
CA GLY A 97 4.71 4.34 5.81
C GLY A 97 3.84 5.54 5.46
N ASP A 98 4.45 6.72 5.36
CA ASP A 98 3.77 7.96 4.96
C ASP A 98 4.70 8.80 4.08
N VAL A 99 4.13 9.71 3.30
CA VAL A 99 4.87 10.51 2.31
C VAL A 99 5.84 11.48 3.00
N GLN A 100 5.41 12.11 4.09
CA GLN A 100 6.16 13.24 4.66
C GLN A 100 5.96 13.44 6.18
N THR A 101 5.05 12.73 6.85
CA THR A 101 4.79 12.96 8.28
C THR A 101 4.95 11.68 9.09
N ASP A 102 5.32 11.83 10.36
CA ASP A 102 5.37 10.77 11.37
C ASP A 102 4.08 10.71 12.21
N ARG A 103 2.98 11.32 11.74
CA ARG A 103 1.73 11.45 12.49
C ARG A 103 1.16 10.08 12.87
N ASP A 104 1.17 9.13 11.93
CA ASP A 104 0.64 7.80 12.16
C ASP A 104 1.54 7.00 13.11
N ALA A 105 2.86 7.08 12.97
CA ALA A 105 3.80 6.47 13.91
C ALA A 105 3.64 7.02 15.34
N ARG A 106 3.43 8.33 15.51
CA ARG A 106 3.17 8.93 16.83
C ARG A 106 1.86 8.43 17.45
N ARG A 107 0.79 8.32 16.67
CA ARG A 107 -0.51 7.80 17.13
C ARG A 107 -0.45 6.35 17.60
N LEU A 108 0.39 5.56 16.94
CA LEU A 108 0.58 4.14 17.26
C LEU A 108 1.58 3.91 18.39
N SER A 109 2.47 4.88 18.65
CA SER A 109 3.45 4.81 19.73
C SER A 109 2.77 4.75 21.11
N GLY A 110 3.38 4.00 22.03
CA GLY A 110 2.84 3.83 23.39
C GLY A 110 1.76 2.74 23.53
N ARG A 111 1.31 2.12 22.43
CA ARG A 111 0.26 1.06 22.44
C ARG A 111 0.80 -0.35 22.65
N GLY A 112 1.98 -0.49 23.24
CA GLY A 112 2.58 -1.78 23.57
C GLY A 112 3.21 -2.54 22.40
N ALA A 113 3.37 -1.90 21.24
CA ALA A 113 4.09 -2.43 20.08
C ALA A 113 5.25 -1.49 19.69
N PRO A 114 6.43 -2.00 19.29
CA PRO A 114 7.45 -1.19 18.64
C PRO A 114 6.90 -0.63 17.33
N VAL A 115 7.08 0.68 17.12
CA VAL A 115 6.66 1.38 15.91
C VAL A 115 7.88 2.02 15.26
N ARG A 116 8.01 1.89 13.94
CA ARG A 116 9.02 2.59 13.12
C ARG A 116 8.35 3.24 11.92
N GLN A 117 8.67 4.51 11.71
CA GLN A 117 8.24 5.27 10.54
C GLN A 117 9.18 4.99 9.36
N ILE A 118 8.63 4.95 8.16
CA ILE A 118 9.35 5.15 6.90
C ILE A 118 8.73 6.38 6.23
N GLU A 119 9.52 7.43 6.04
CA GLU A 119 9.15 8.53 5.16
C GLU A 119 9.50 8.15 3.73
N THR A 120 8.52 8.19 2.83
CA THR A 120 8.75 7.75 1.45
C THR A 120 9.45 8.80 0.60
N LEU A 121 9.54 10.05 1.08
CA LEU A 121 10.18 11.18 0.41
C LEU A 121 9.60 11.42 -1.00
N GLY A 122 8.27 11.39 -1.09
CA GLY A 122 7.52 11.61 -2.34
C GLY A 122 7.10 10.34 -3.09
N ALA A 123 7.61 9.15 -2.72
CA ALA A 123 7.13 7.91 -3.34
C ALA A 123 5.72 7.53 -2.87
N CYS A 124 4.91 6.99 -3.78
CA CYS A 124 3.51 6.63 -3.53
C CYS A 124 3.30 5.25 -2.88
N HIS A 125 4.38 4.56 -2.52
CA HIS A 125 4.39 3.19 -1.97
C HIS A 125 5.64 2.97 -1.11
N LEU A 126 5.63 1.90 -0.31
CA LEU A 126 6.82 1.32 0.30
C LEU A 126 7.47 0.29 -0.63
N ASP A 127 8.78 0.11 -0.51
CA ASP A 127 9.56 -0.92 -1.20
C ASP A 127 10.19 -1.91 -0.21
N ALA A 128 10.61 -3.08 -0.70
CA ALA A 128 11.19 -4.12 0.12
C ALA A 128 12.55 -3.73 0.73
N GLU A 129 13.32 -2.85 0.08
CA GLU A 129 14.62 -2.42 0.60
C GLU A 129 14.46 -1.67 1.93
N ARG A 130 13.62 -0.63 1.94
CA ARG A 130 13.39 0.22 3.10
C ARG A 130 12.75 -0.57 4.24
N VAL A 131 11.81 -1.47 3.92
CA VAL A 131 11.23 -2.39 4.92
C VAL A 131 12.31 -3.28 5.52
N GLY A 132 13.14 -3.92 4.68
CA GLY A 132 14.19 -4.84 5.11
C GLY A 132 15.22 -4.19 6.03
N GLN A 133 15.62 -2.94 5.74
CA GLN A 133 16.57 -2.17 6.56
C GLN A 133 16.08 -1.96 8.01
N ILE A 134 14.77 -1.84 8.22
CA ILE A 134 14.21 -1.56 9.55
C ILE A 134 13.70 -2.79 10.30
N LEU A 135 13.55 -3.94 9.62
CA LEU A 135 13.09 -5.18 10.22
C LEU A 135 13.83 -5.52 11.53
N PRO A 136 15.18 -5.49 11.60
CA PRO A 136 15.90 -5.82 12.84
C PRO A 136 15.59 -4.86 14.00
N ALA A 137 15.28 -3.60 13.70
CA ALA A 137 15.02 -2.58 14.71
C ALA A 137 13.59 -2.64 15.26
N VAL A 138 12.62 -3.03 14.44
CA VAL A 138 11.19 -3.02 14.78
C VAL A 138 10.70 -4.39 15.28
N ALA A 139 11.12 -5.48 14.63
CA ALA A 139 10.67 -6.84 14.91
C ALA A 139 11.55 -7.51 15.99
N LYS A 140 11.44 -7.01 17.23
CA LYS A 140 12.18 -7.51 18.39
C LYS A 140 11.81 -8.96 18.75
N LYS A 141 12.63 -9.60 19.59
CA LYS A 141 12.44 -10.99 20.05
C LYS A 141 11.00 -11.22 20.54
N GLY A 142 10.37 -12.25 19.97
CA GLY A 142 9.07 -12.73 20.39
C GLY A 142 7.87 -11.99 19.78
N VAL A 143 8.07 -10.99 18.90
CA VAL A 143 7.04 -10.48 18.00
C VAL A 143 6.48 -11.65 17.17
N ARG A 144 5.17 -11.67 16.94
CA ARG A 144 4.46 -12.68 16.13
C ARG A 144 3.72 -12.08 14.96
N LEU A 145 3.28 -10.84 15.08
CA LEU A 145 2.61 -10.09 14.02
C LEU A 145 3.39 -8.82 13.72
N LEU A 146 3.69 -8.60 12.45
CA LEU A 146 4.20 -7.34 11.92
C LEU A 146 3.13 -6.71 11.05
N PHE A 147 2.66 -5.53 11.42
CA PHE A 147 1.78 -4.74 10.57
C PHE A 147 2.60 -3.73 9.77
N ILE A 148 2.41 -3.71 8.46
CA ILE A 148 3.00 -2.71 7.57
C ILE A 148 1.86 -1.81 7.10
N GLU A 149 1.72 -0.63 7.70
CA GLU A 149 0.78 0.39 7.23
C GLU A 149 1.39 1.09 6.01
N ASN A 150 0.95 0.70 4.81
CA ASN A 150 1.46 1.27 3.57
C ASN A 150 0.89 2.67 3.32
N VAL A 151 1.49 3.39 2.38
CA VAL A 151 1.02 4.70 1.94
C VAL A 151 -0.45 4.59 1.49
N GLY A 152 -1.26 5.62 1.75
CA GLY A 152 -2.63 5.71 1.26
C GLY A 152 -2.71 5.76 -0.26
N ASN A 153 -2.65 4.62 -0.93
CA ASN A 153 -2.77 4.48 -2.37
C ASN A 153 -3.28 3.07 -2.73
N LEU A 154 -4.24 2.98 -3.65
CA LEU A 154 -4.84 1.70 -4.10
C LEU A 154 -4.17 1.11 -5.34
N VAL A 155 -3.19 1.79 -5.93
CA VAL A 155 -2.59 1.45 -7.22
C VAL A 155 -1.11 1.10 -7.03
N CYS A 156 -0.27 2.07 -6.64
CA CYS A 156 1.18 1.85 -6.57
C CYS A 156 1.58 0.66 -5.68
N PRO A 157 1.05 0.53 -4.44
CA PRO A 157 1.53 -0.49 -3.50
C PRO A 157 1.25 -1.94 -3.94
N VAL A 158 0.32 -2.14 -4.88
CA VAL A 158 -0.06 -3.48 -5.35
C VAL A 158 1.10 -4.18 -6.07
N ALA A 159 1.90 -3.42 -6.81
CA ALA A 159 2.98 -3.94 -7.63
C ALA A 159 4.25 -4.28 -6.83
N TYR A 160 4.34 -3.87 -5.56
CA TYR A 160 5.53 -4.03 -4.74
C TYR A 160 5.26 -5.06 -3.65
N ASP A 161 5.94 -6.20 -3.76
CA ASP A 161 6.08 -7.16 -2.68
C ASP A 161 7.09 -6.62 -1.65
N LEU A 162 6.75 -6.65 -0.37
CA LEU A 162 7.62 -6.21 0.74
C LEU A 162 8.22 -7.39 1.50
N GLY A 163 7.85 -8.62 1.13
CA GLY A 163 8.11 -9.84 1.88
C GLY A 163 7.01 -10.17 2.89
N GLU A 164 5.83 -9.55 2.77
CA GLU A 164 4.66 -9.87 3.58
C GLU A 164 4.10 -11.27 3.27
N ASP A 165 3.42 -11.86 4.24
CA ASP A 165 2.64 -13.09 4.06
C ASP A 165 1.34 -12.82 3.29
N MET A 166 0.74 -11.64 3.51
CA MET A 166 -0.47 -11.25 2.79
C MET A 166 -0.68 -9.74 2.72
N LYS A 167 -1.24 -9.32 1.59
CA LYS A 167 -1.85 -8.00 1.41
C LYS A 167 -3.26 -7.99 2.00
N ILE A 168 -3.56 -6.98 2.80
CA ILE A 168 -4.88 -6.70 3.36
C ILE A 168 -5.44 -5.48 2.63
N ALA A 169 -6.50 -5.67 1.85
CA ALA A 169 -7.20 -4.58 1.18
C ALA A 169 -8.17 -3.90 2.16
N ILE A 170 -7.99 -2.62 2.43
CA ILE A 170 -8.86 -1.86 3.33
C ILE A 170 -9.64 -0.83 2.52
N LEU A 171 -10.96 -0.88 2.64
CA LEU A 171 -11.87 0.14 2.12
C LEU A 171 -12.79 0.61 3.24
N SER A 172 -13.17 1.88 3.23
CA SER A 172 -14.22 2.37 4.12
C SER A 172 -15.54 2.56 3.39
N VAL A 173 -16.63 2.40 4.14
CA VAL A 173 -18.01 2.57 3.68
C VAL A 173 -18.23 3.88 2.92
N VAL A 174 -17.64 4.98 3.38
CA VAL A 174 -17.81 6.32 2.79
C VAL A 174 -17.19 6.49 1.41
N GLU A 175 -16.44 5.50 0.94
CA GLU A 175 -15.77 5.57 -0.36
C GLU A 175 -16.51 4.81 -1.49
N GLY A 176 -17.65 4.20 -1.17
CA GLY A 176 -18.53 3.52 -2.12
C GLY A 176 -18.22 2.05 -2.39
N GLU A 177 -19.21 1.33 -2.91
CA GLU A 177 -19.26 -0.12 -3.12
C GLU A 177 -18.46 -0.59 -4.34
N ASP A 178 -18.17 0.32 -5.28
CA ASP A 178 -17.59 0.00 -6.58
C ASP A 178 -16.07 -0.08 -6.58
N LYS A 179 -15.40 0.26 -5.47
CA LYS A 179 -13.93 0.19 -5.36
C LYS A 179 -13.32 -1.13 -5.79
N PRO A 180 -13.89 -2.31 -5.44
CA PRO A 180 -13.33 -3.57 -5.88
C PRO A 180 -13.21 -3.65 -7.41
N LEU A 181 -14.21 -3.15 -8.13
CA LEU A 181 -14.21 -3.15 -9.59
C LEU A 181 -13.33 -2.04 -10.18
N LYS A 182 -13.17 -0.91 -9.49
CA LYS A 182 -12.31 0.20 -9.93
C LYS A 182 -10.83 -0.06 -9.69
N TYR A 183 -10.49 -0.86 -8.68
CA TYR A 183 -9.10 -1.19 -8.32
C TYR A 183 -8.86 -2.71 -8.28
N PRO A 184 -9.18 -3.44 -9.36
CA PRO A 184 -9.24 -4.90 -9.34
C PRO A 184 -7.88 -5.53 -9.02
N ALA A 185 -6.77 -4.89 -9.38
CA ALA A 185 -5.42 -5.39 -9.08
C ALA A 185 -5.16 -5.54 -7.57
N LEU A 186 -5.60 -4.58 -6.73
CA LEU A 186 -5.47 -4.72 -5.28
C LEU A 186 -6.35 -5.85 -4.76
N PHE A 187 -7.62 -5.85 -5.17
CA PHE A 187 -8.60 -6.80 -4.66
C PHE A 187 -8.39 -8.22 -5.17
N SER A 188 -7.69 -8.42 -6.30
CA SER A 188 -7.27 -9.74 -6.76
C SER A 188 -6.03 -10.24 -6.01
N ALA A 189 -5.08 -9.35 -5.69
CA ALA A 189 -3.84 -9.68 -4.98
C ALA A 189 -4.02 -9.86 -3.47
N ALA A 190 -5.06 -9.28 -2.87
CA ALA A 190 -5.38 -9.43 -1.46
C ALA A 190 -6.12 -10.75 -1.18
N SER A 191 -5.79 -11.38 -0.05
CA SER A 191 -6.51 -12.56 0.46
C SER A 191 -7.61 -12.17 1.44
N VAL A 192 -7.50 -10.97 2.02
CA VAL A 192 -8.41 -10.43 3.03
C VAL A 192 -8.80 -9.01 2.65
N ALA A 193 -10.10 -8.72 2.77
CA ALA A 193 -10.63 -7.36 2.72
C ALA A 193 -11.17 -6.96 4.09
N VAL A 194 -10.88 -5.74 4.53
CA VAL A 194 -11.47 -5.13 5.73
C VAL A 194 -12.27 -3.90 5.31
N ILE A 195 -13.59 -3.97 5.50
CA ILE A 195 -14.54 -2.89 5.28
C ILE A 195 -14.66 -2.11 6.60
N THR A 196 -14.14 -0.90 6.65
CA THR A 196 -14.10 -0.07 7.85
C THR A 196 -15.24 0.94 7.88
N LYS A 197 -15.48 1.52 9.07
CA LYS A 197 -16.47 2.57 9.33
C LYS A 197 -17.91 2.11 9.06
N ILE A 198 -18.23 0.85 9.40
CA ILE A 198 -19.59 0.31 9.22
C ILE A 198 -20.65 1.02 10.06
N ASP A 199 -20.22 1.72 11.10
CA ASP A 199 -21.05 2.65 11.87
C ASP A 199 -21.58 3.85 11.06
N LEU A 200 -21.09 4.05 9.84
CA LEU A 200 -21.53 5.12 8.93
C LEU A 200 -22.40 4.60 7.76
N ILE A 201 -22.79 3.32 7.73
CA ILE A 201 -23.55 2.73 6.61
C ILE A 201 -24.81 3.54 6.28
N HIS A 202 -25.62 3.88 7.29
CA HIS A 202 -26.84 4.66 7.08
C HIS A 202 -26.54 6.06 6.55
N ALA A 203 -25.58 6.76 7.15
CA ALA A 203 -25.22 8.11 6.75
C ALA A 203 -24.63 8.19 5.33
N ALA A 204 -23.93 7.13 4.91
CA ALA A 204 -23.34 7.04 3.58
C ALA A 204 -24.31 6.49 2.51
N GLY A 205 -25.50 6.00 2.89
CA GLY A 205 -26.40 5.31 1.98
C GLY A 205 -25.80 4.03 1.37
N TRP A 206 -24.91 3.36 2.11
CA TRP A 206 -24.04 2.33 1.55
C TRP A 206 -24.74 0.95 1.44
N ASN A 207 -24.58 0.30 0.29
CA ASN A 207 -25.16 -1.00 -0.02
C ASN A 207 -24.17 -2.15 0.21
N ARG A 208 -24.33 -2.80 1.36
CA ARG A 208 -23.54 -3.97 1.74
C ARG A 208 -23.52 -5.07 0.70
N THR A 209 -24.71 -5.48 0.23
CA THR A 209 -24.86 -6.60 -0.71
C THR A 209 -24.12 -6.32 -2.02
N GLN A 210 -24.19 -5.10 -2.52
CA GLN A 210 -23.48 -4.68 -3.72
C GLN A 210 -21.96 -4.72 -3.53
N CYS A 211 -21.44 -4.20 -2.43
CA CYS A 211 -20.00 -4.22 -2.16
C CYS A 211 -19.47 -5.66 -2.07
N LEU A 212 -20.14 -6.54 -1.31
CA LEU A 212 -19.73 -7.94 -1.18
C LEU A 212 -19.77 -8.66 -2.54
N LYS A 213 -20.79 -8.41 -3.35
CA LYS A 213 -20.88 -8.94 -4.72
C LYS A 213 -19.72 -8.46 -5.58
N ASN A 214 -19.35 -7.19 -5.49
CA ASN A 214 -18.24 -6.60 -6.23
C ASN A 214 -16.89 -7.19 -5.80
N ILE A 215 -16.65 -7.38 -4.50
CA ILE A 215 -15.45 -8.06 -3.99
C ILE A 215 -15.38 -9.49 -4.54
N ARG A 216 -16.48 -10.25 -4.45
CA ARG A 216 -16.51 -11.66 -4.86
C ARG A 216 -16.38 -11.85 -6.37
N LYS A 217 -16.78 -10.86 -7.19
CA LYS A 217 -16.51 -10.86 -8.64
C LYS A 217 -15.01 -10.81 -8.94
N VAL A 218 -14.22 -10.09 -8.14
CA VAL A 218 -12.79 -9.93 -8.35
C VAL A 218 -12.00 -11.05 -7.69
N GLN A 219 -12.38 -11.44 -6.46
CA GLN A 219 -11.73 -12.49 -5.69
C GLN A 219 -12.78 -13.33 -4.96
N PRO A 220 -13.24 -14.45 -5.56
CA PRO A 220 -14.33 -15.26 -5.03
C PRO A 220 -14.08 -15.85 -3.64
N ARG A 221 -12.81 -16.06 -3.26
CA ARG A 221 -12.42 -16.68 -1.99
C ARG A 221 -11.94 -15.68 -0.93
N MET A 222 -12.04 -14.37 -1.19
CA MET A 222 -11.60 -13.34 -0.25
C MET A 222 -12.31 -13.51 1.10
N ARG A 223 -11.54 -13.53 2.19
CA ARG A 223 -12.10 -13.37 3.53
C ARG A 223 -12.43 -11.90 3.77
N ILE A 224 -13.62 -11.59 4.25
CA ILE A 224 -14.11 -10.22 4.38
C ILE A 224 -14.45 -9.97 5.85
N PHE A 225 -13.91 -8.89 6.41
CA PHE A 225 -14.26 -8.40 7.74
C PHE A 225 -14.95 -7.05 7.62
N GLU A 226 -16.06 -6.89 8.33
CA GLU A 226 -16.79 -5.63 8.44
C GLU A 226 -16.59 -5.08 9.84
N VAL A 227 -15.94 -3.92 9.96
CA VAL A 227 -15.49 -3.41 11.25
C VAL A 227 -15.79 -1.93 11.45
N SER A 228 -16.05 -1.59 12.70
CA SER A 228 -16.01 -0.22 13.20
C SER A 228 -15.02 -0.19 14.36
N ALA A 229 -13.83 0.34 14.12
CA ALA A 229 -12.86 0.57 15.20
C ALA A 229 -13.37 1.61 16.22
N ARG A 230 -14.30 2.49 15.82
CA ARG A 230 -14.93 3.50 16.68
C ARG A 230 -15.89 2.88 17.69
N THR A 231 -16.78 1.99 17.24
CA THR A 231 -17.80 1.37 18.11
C THR A 231 -17.37 0.01 18.66
N GLY A 232 -16.33 -0.59 18.08
CA GLY A 232 -15.90 -1.95 18.35
C GLY A 232 -16.64 -3.03 17.56
N GLN A 233 -17.69 -2.68 16.81
CA GLN A 233 -18.45 -3.64 16.01
C GLN A 233 -17.54 -4.40 15.04
N GLY A 234 -17.66 -5.73 15.02
CA GLY A 234 -16.89 -6.63 14.14
C GLY A 234 -15.41 -6.80 14.49
N MET A 235 -14.87 -6.02 15.44
CA MET A 235 -13.46 -6.10 15.80
C MET A 235 -13.09 -7.46 16.40
N ASP A 236 -13.97 -8.12 17.16
CA ASP A 236 -13.62 -9.39 17.80
C ASP A 236 -13.34 -10.51 16.81
N GLU A 237 -14.05 -10.55 15.68
CA GLU A 237 -13.78 -11.51 14.61
C GLU A 237 -12.44 -11.23 13.93
N TRP A 238 -12.16 -9.95 13.66
CA TRP A 238 -10.87 -9.50 13.13
C TRP A 238 -9.70 -9.88 14.06
N ILE A 239 -9.84 -9.65 15.37
CA ILE A 239 -8.80 -9.99 16.35
C ILE A 239 -8.61 -11.49 16.47
N ARG A 240 -9.69 -12.29 16.41
CA ARG A 240 -9.59 -13.76 16.43
C ARG A 240 -8.80 -14.28 15.23
N PHE A 241 -9.09 -13.77 14.04
CA PHE A 241 -8.35 -14.11 12.83
C PHE A 241 -6.84 -13.82 12.96
N LEU A 242 -6.48 -12.63 13.47
CA LEU A 242 -5.08 -12.28 13.70
C LEU A 242 -4.41 -13.21 14.74
N ALA A 243 -5.16 -13.62 15.76
CA ALA A 243 -4.66 -14.55 16.77
C ALA A 243 -4.42 -15.96 16.21
N GLU A 244 -5.30 -16.45 15.34
CA GLU A 244 -5.15 -17.71 14.62
C GLU A 244 -3.89 -17.70 13.75
N LEU A 245 -3.65 -16.62 13.00
CA LEU A 245 -2.44 -16.47 12.18
C LEU A 245 -1.16 -16.52 13.02
N ALA A 246 -1.13 -15.78 14.14
CA ALA A 246 0.02 -15.78 15.05
C ALA A 246 0.27 -17.16 15.69
N GLY A 247 -0.79 -17.93 15.94
CA GLY A 247 -0.73 -19.28 16.48
C GLY A 247 -0.19 -20.30 15.47
N GLN A 248 -0.67 -20.25 14.22
CA GLN A 248 -0.23 -21.14 13.14
C GLN A 248 1.26 -21.00 12.84
N ALA A 249 1.78 -19.77 12.80
CA ALA A 249 3.22 -19.53 12.62
C ALA A 249 4.09 -20.15 13.73
N SER A 250 3.52 -20.37 14.92
CA SER A 250 4.23 -21.02 16.03
C SER A 250 4.26 -22.55 15.92
N ALA A 251 3.26 -23.15 15.27
CA ALA A 251 3.01 -24.60 15.23
C ALA A 251 3.71 -25.37 14.09
N THR A 252 4.22 -24.69 13.05
CA THR A 252 4.91 -25.35 11.91
C THR A 252 6.36 -25.75 12.24
N THR A 253 6.60 -26.46 13.33
CA THR A 253 7.92 -26.99 13.76
C THR A 253 7.75 -28.35 14.37
#